data_AF-A0A955RMM6-F1
#
_entry.id   AF-A0A955RMM6-F1
#
_cell.length_a   1.000
_cell.length_b   1.000
_cell.length_c   1.000
_cell.angle_alpha   90.00
_cell.angle_beta   90.00
_cell.angle_gamma   90.00
#
_symmetry.space_group_name_H-M   'P 1'
#
loop_
_entity.id
_entity.type
_entity.pdbx_description
1 polymer ?
#
loop_
_entity_poly.entity_id
_entity_poly.type
_entity_poly.pdbx_seq_one_letter_code
_entity_poly.pdbx_strand_id
1 'polypeptide(L)'
;MKKIGQGLQHEVFEYGSDRVIKYPRTMLSLLKDDFSKNPLLVFNFKKILRIMNNYKSLNELRSLSRAIVSRNVNLGLLGNPIFEGDKIIQDKVEVLSEVFGKGEEKDRILIDRYIESIYETWQSGFSDRVYNLLSNSGLNKNDKVVLLDFGEITFNKSDVENDIKQQKWKEASNFKKDLPKSIKGYYQEKMSKELTLQKLDTYWKSSA
;
A
#
# COMPACT_ATOMS: atom_id res chain seq x y z
N MET A 1 -24.35 -3.66 -1.44
CA MET A 1 -23.20 -2.72 -1.41
C MET A 1 -22.60 -2.65 -2.81
N LYS A 2 -22.20 -1.47 -3.27
CA LYS A 2 -21.61 -1.28 -4.60
C LYS A 2 -20.11 -1.59 -4.55
N LYS A 3 -19.62 -2.43 -5.46
CA LYS A 3 -18.18 -2.64 -5.65
C LYS A 3 -17.57 -1.39 -6.28
N ILE A 4 -16.51 -0.85 -5.68
CA ILE A 4 -15.83 0.37 -6.13
C ILE A 4 -14.37 0.13 -6.49
N GLY A 5 -13.80 -1.01 -6.09
CA GLY A 5 -12.41 -1.32 -6.39
C GLY A 5 -12.08 -2.78 -6.15
N GLN A 6 -10.88 -3.15 -6.57
CA GLN A 6 -10.35 -4.48 -6.37
C GLN A 6 -8.82 -4.43 -6.37
N GLY A 7 -8.20 -5.04 -5.36
CA GLY A 7 -6.78 -5.31 -5.29
C GLY A 7 -6.45 -6.78 -5.58
N LEU A 8 -5.20 -7.16 -5.32
CA LEU A 8 -4.76 -8.55 -5.41
C LEU A 8 -5.42 -9.41 -4.33
N GLN A 9 -5.55 -8.90 -3.10
CA GLN A 9 -6.02 -9.68 -1.97
C GLN A 9 -7.49 -9.42 -1.62
N HIS A 10 -8.03 -8.24 -1.99
CA HIS A 10 -9.35 -7.82 -1.55
C HIS A 10 -10.23 -7.25 -2.67
N GLU A 11 -11.54 -7.47 -2.57
CA GLU A 11 -12.55 -6.68 -3.27
C GLU A 11 -13.04 -5.56 -2.34
N VAL A 12 -13.22 -4.36 -2.88
CA VAL A 12 -13.56 -3.16 -2.10
C VAL A 12 -14.97 -2.70 -2.45
N PHE A 13 -15.81 -2.52 -1.44
CA PHE A 13 -17.20 -2.10 -1.57
C PHE A 13 -17.48 -0.86 -0.71
N GLU A 14 -18.44 -0.04 -1.14
CA GLU A 14 -18.96 1.05 -0.30
C GLU A 14 -19.64 0.50 0.95
N TYR A 15 -19.34 1.10 2.09
CA TYR A 15 -19.92 0.75 3.39
C TYR A 15 -20.33 2.03 4.11
N GLY A 16 -21.60 2.42 3.99
CA GLY A 16 -22.05 3.74 4.46
C GLY A 16 -21.50 4.90 3.61
N SER A 17 -21.52 6.11 4.17
CA SER A 17 -21.11 7.33 3.46
C SER A 17 -19.61 7.63 3.52
N ASP A 18 -18.92 7.17 4.57
CA ASP A 18 -17.55 7.55 4.90
C ASP A 18 -16.59 6.37 5.06
N ARG A 19 -17.06 5.14 4.83
CA ARG A 19 -16.23 3.92 4.93
C ARG A 19 -16.31 3.06 3.68
N VAL A 20 -15.33 2.18 3.57
CA VAL A 20 -15.27 1.07 2.63
C VAL A 20 -15.10 -0.23 3.40
N ILE A 21 -15.63 -1.32 2.85
CA ILE A 21 -15.41 -2.67 3.39
C ILE A 21 -14.64 -3.49 2.35
N LYS A 22 -13.62 -4.20 2.83
CA LYS A 22 -12.75 -5.06 2.04
C LYS A 22 -13.03 -6.50 2.37
N TYR A 23 -13.38 -7.28 1.36
CA TYR A 23 -13.57 -8.72 1.45
C TYR A 23 -12.38 -9.44 0.86
N PRO A 24 -11.85 -10.49 1.50
CA PRO A 24 -10.77 -11.26 0.94
C PRO A 24 -11.24 -11.96 -0.33
N ARG A 25 -10.37 -11.99 -1.33
CA ARG A 25 -10.63 -12.65 -2.60
C ARG A 25 -10.51 -14.15 -2.44
N THR A 26 -11.46 -14.91 -2.98
CA THR A 26 -11.31 -16.36 -3.02
C THR A 26 -10.29 -16.76 -4.09
N MET A 27 -9.60 -17.89 -3.91
CA MET A 27 -8.71 -18.45 -4.92
C MET A 27 -9.40 -18.62 -6.27
N LEU A 28 -10.68 -19.02 -6.28
CA LEU A 28 -11.46 -19.14 -7.50
C LEU A 28 -11.63 -17.79 -8.21
N SER A 29 -11.86 -16.70 -7.46
CA SER A 29 -11.96 -15.36 -8.04
C SER A 29 -10.65 -14.88 -8.65
N LEU A 30 -9.50 -15.23 -8.04
CA LEU A 30 -8.17 -14.87 -8.55
C LEU A 30 -7.85 -15.63 -9.83
N LEU A 31 -8.10 -16.94 -9.82
CA LEU A 31 -7.92 -17.79 -10.98
C LEU A 31 -8.81 -17.32 -12.14
N LYS A 32 -10.09 -16.98 -11.88
CA LYS A 32 -11.01 -16.49 -12.92
C LYS A 32 -10.50 -15.21 -13.60
N ASP A 33 -9.97 -14.27 -12.83
CA ASP A 33 -9.40 -13.04 -13.40
C ASP A 33 -8.19 -13.31 -14.26
N ASP A 34 -7.30 -14.18 -13.80
CA ASP A 34 -6.09 -14.54 -14.54
C ASP A 34 -6.44 -15.36 -15.80
N PHE A 35 -7.37 -16.30 -15.71
CA PHE A 35 -7.89 -17.06 -16.86
C PHE A 35 -8.54 -16.17 -17.91
N SER A 36 -9.34 -15.17 -17.50
CA SER A 36 -9.97 -14.26 -18.46
C SER A 36 -8.96 -13.41 -19.23
N LYS A 37 -7.81 -13.10 -18.62
CA LYS A 37 -6.71 -12.35 -19.26
C LYS A 37 -5.78 -13.23 -20.09
N ASN A 38 -5.66 -14.52 -19.74
CA ASN A 38 -4.81 -15.46 -20.45
C ASN A 38 -5.37 -16.89 -20.31
N PRO A 39 -6.28 -17.31 -21.21
CA PRO A 39 -6.96 -18.61 -21.09
C PRO A 39 -6.02 -19.82 -21.18
N LEU A 40 -4.80 -19.66 -21.68
CA LEU A 40 -3.79 -20.73 -21.72
C LEU A 40 -3.13 -21.00 -20.36
N LEU A 41 -3.48 -20.24 -19.31
CA LEU A 41 -2.98 -20.43 -17.94
C LEU A 41 -3.23 -21.84 -17.38
N VAL A 42 -4.24 -22.57 -17.87
CA VAL A 42 -4.63 -23.89 -17.34
C VAL A 42 -3.47 -24.87 -17.51
N PHE A 43 -2.64 -24.65 -18.51
CA PHE A 43 -1.51 -25.50 -18.86
C PHE A 43 -0.20 -25.10 -18.17
N ASN A 44 -0.17 -24.03 -17.37
CA ASN A 44 1.05 -23.56 -16.70
C ASN A 44 0.91 -23.65 -15.17
N PHE A 45 1.03 -24.88 -14.65
CA PHE A 45 0.98 -25.17 -13.22
C PHE A 45 1.96 -24.34 -12.39
N LYS A 46 3.16 -24.03 -12.91
CA LYS A 46 4.13 -23.15 -12.24
C LYS A 46 3.58 -21.75 -12.00
N LYS A 47 2.81 -21.21 -12.95
CA LYS A 47 2.19 -19.89 -12.82
C LYS A 47 1.01 -19.91 -11.82
N ILE A 48 0.24 -21.00 -11.78
CA ILE A 48 -0.79 -21.23 -10.76
C ILE A 48 -0.18 -21.30 -9.35
N LEU A 49 0.88 -22.10 -9.17
CA LEU A 49 1.63 -22.16 -7.92
C LEU A 49 2.17 -20.79 -7.50
N ARG A 50 2.64 -19.98 -8.46
CA ARG A 50 3.08 -18.61 -8.17
C ARG A 50 1.93 -17.71 -7.69
N ILE A 51 0.75 -17.82 -8.28
CA ILE A 51 -0.45 -17.09 -7.81
C ILE A 51 -0.79 -17.52 -6.39
N MET A 52 -0.74 -18.83 -6.11
CA MET A 52 -0.96 -19.37 -4.76
C MET A 52 0.08 -18.88 -3.75
N ASN A 53 1.36 -18.84 -4.14
CA ASN A 53 2.45 -18.37 -3.27
C ASN A 53 2.43 -16.85 -3.04
N ASN A 54 1.96 -16.09 -4.03
CA ASN A 54 1.81 -14.64 -3.92
C ASN A 54 0.52 -14.23 -3.20
N TYR A 55 -0.43 -15.16 -3.09
CA TYR A 55 -1.66 -14.94 -2.34
C TYR A 55 -1.32 -15.02 -0.86
N LYS A 56 -1.41 -13.87 -0.17
CA LYS A 56 -1.33 -13.89 1.28
C LYS A 56 -2.49 -14.70 1.82
N SER A 57 -2.16 -15.73 2.57
CA SER A 57 -3.17 -16.53 3.25
C SER A 57 -3.96 -15.64 4.21
N LEU A 58 -5.22 -16.01 4.47
CA LEU A 58 -6.02 -15.36 5.51
C LEU A 58 -5.31 -15.35 6.87
N ASN A 59 -4.46 -16.35 7.12
CA ASN A 59 -3.66 -16.45 8.34
C ASN A 59 -2.58 -15.35 8.41
N GLU A 60 -1.95 -15.00 7.29
CA GLU A 60 -0.98 -13.91 7.24
C GLU A 60 -1.65 -12.56 7.45
N LEU A 61 -2.82 -12.32 6.84
CA LEU A 61 -3.61 -11.12 7.09
C LEU A 61 -4.02 -11.00 8.56
N ARG A 62 -4.51 -12.09 9.18
CA ARG A 62 -4.81 -12.12 10.62
C ARG A 62 -3.58 -11.90 11.49
N SER A 63 -2.45 -12.49 11.12
CA SER A 63 -1.18 -12.26 11.82
C SER A 63 -0.78 -10.79 11.76
N LEU A 64 -0.94 -10.18 10.59
CA LEU A 64 -0.66 -8.77 10.35
C LEU A 64 -1.59 -7.85 11.14
N SER A 65 -2.90 -8.12 11.16
CA SER A 65 -3.86 -7.39 11.99
C SER A 65 -3.50 -7.46 13.47
N ARG A 66 -3.15 -8.65 13.99
CA ARG A 66 -2.67 -8.81 15.37
C ARG A 66 -1.38 -8.03 15.62
N ALA A 67 -0.46 -8.02 14.66
CA ALA A 67 0.79 -7.28 14.73
C ALA A 67 0.56 -5.76 14.78
N ILE A 68 -0.38 -5.23 13.99
CA ILE A 68 -0.79 -3.82 14.01
C ILE A 68 -1.37 -3.43 15.37
N VAL A 69 -2.30 -4.23 15.89
CA VAL A 69 -2.96 -3.98 17.18
C VAL A 69 -1.97 -4.07 18.34
N SER A 70 -1.17 -5.14 18.41
CA SER A 70 -0.22 -5.36 19.51
C SER A 70 0.90 -4.32 19.60
N ARG A 71 1.27 -3.71 18.47
CA ARG A 71 2.30 -2.66 18.43
C ARG A 71 1.75 -1.24 18.66
N ASN A 72 0.44 -1.11 18.90
CA ASN A 72 -0.23 0.17 19.06
C ASN A 72 0.09 1.14 17.90
N VAL A 73 0.02 0.63 16.66
CA VAL A 73 0.21 1.43 15.46
C VAL A 73 -0.87 2.52 15.43
N ASN A 74 -0.48 3.75 15.07
CA ASN A 74 -1.45 4.81 14.81
C ASN A 74 -2.32 4.42 13.60
N LEU A 75 -3.54 3.95 13.91
CA LEU A 75 -4.49 3.45 12.90
C LEU A 75 -4.90 4.54 11.90
N GLY A 76 -4.77 5.83 12.24
CA GLY A 76 -5.01 6.93 11.31
C GLY A 76 -4.09 6.89 10.08
N LEU A 77 -2.87 6.39 10.23
CA LEU A 77 -1.92 6.20 9.12
C LEU A 77 -2.35 5.10 8.14
N LEU A 78 -3.23 4.21 8.59
CA LEU A 78 -3.77 3.09 7.83
C LEU A 78 -5.24 3.32 7.45
N GLY A 79 -5.74 4.56 7.48
CA GLY A 79 -7.15 4.84 7.20
C GLY A 79 -8.13 4.27 8.24
N ASN A 80 -7.73 4.22 9.51
CA ASN A 80 -8.55 3.77 10.65
C ASN A 80 -9.20 2.38 10.45
N PRO A 81 -8.41 1.31 10.18
CA PRO A 81 -8.97 0.01 9.88
C PRO A 81 -9.64 -0.60 11.12
N ILE A 82 -10.79 -1.23 10.90
CA ILE A 82 -11.50 -2.08 11.86
C ILE A 82 -11.48 -3.50 11.30
N PHE A 83 -10.94 -4.42 12.10
CA PHE A 83 -10.79 -5.83 11.70
C PHE A 83 -11.97 -6.66 12.22
N GLU A 84 -12.82 -7.14 11.31
CA GLU A 84 -14.00 -7.96 11.63
C GLU A 84 -13.87 -9.34 10.98
N GLY A 85 -13.28 -10.29 11.71
CA GLY A 85 -13.03 -11.63 11.20
C GLY A 85 -12.00 -11.65 10.08
N ASP A 86 -12.44 -11.85 8.85
CA ASP A 86 -11.64 -11.79 7.63
C ASP A 86 -11.84 -10.50 6.82
N LYS A 87 -12.72 -9.61 7.27
CA LYS A 87 -13.05 -8.35 6.61
C LYS A 87 -12.29 -7.19 7.26
N ILE A 88 -12.06 -6.15 6.47
CA ILE A 88 -11.48 -4.89 6.93
C ILE A 88 -12.43 -3.76 6.56
N ILE A 89 -12.92 -3.02 7.54
CA ILE A 89 -13.61 -1.74 7.32
C ILE A 89 -12.57 -0.64 7.46
N GLN A 90 -12.55 0.32 6.54
CA GLN A 90 -11.54 1.39 6.49
C GLN A 90 -12.22 2.70 6.09
N ASP A 91 -11.63 3.84 6.43
CA ASP A 91 -12.07 5.15 5.93
C ASP A 91 -12.07 5.17 4.40
N LYS A 92 -13.12 5.76 3.84
CA LYS A 92 -13.18 6.11 2.42
C LYS A 92 -12.28 7.33 2.20
N VAL A 93 -11.38 7.21 1.23
CA VAL A 93 -10.40 8.24 0.87
C VAL A 93 -10.46 8.53 -0.63
N GLU A 94 -9.88 9.64 -1.06
CA GLU A 94 -9.60 9.88 -2.48
C GLU A 94 -8.26 9.20 -2.82
N VAL A 95 -8.28 8.19 -3.68
CA VAL A 95 -7.07 7.41 -4.00
C VAL A 95 -6.11 8.28 -4.80
N LEU A 96 -4.80 8.20 -4.53
CA LEU A 96 -3.85 9.11 -5.17
C LEU A 96 -3.86 9.01 -6.70
N SER A 97 -4.12 7.84 -7.28
CA SER A 97 -4.28 7.66 -8.73
C SER A 97 -5.40 8.52 -9.35
N GLU A 98 -6.39 8.96 -8.58
CA GLU A 98 -7.54 9.75 -9.04
C GLU A 98 -7.29 11.27 -8.95
N VAL A 99 -6.34 11.68 -8.11
CA VAL A 99 -5.94 13.10 -7.95
C VAL A 99 -4.67 13.47 -8.70
N PHE A 100 -3.81 12.50 -8.97
CA PHE A 100 -2.56 12.72 -9.67
C PHE A 100 -2.79 13.14 -11.13
N GLY A 101 -1.89 13.95 -11.68
CA GLY A 101 -1.97 14.41 -13.07
C GLY A 101 -2.89 15.61 -13.28
N LYS A 102 -3.42 16.21 -12.21
CA LYS A 102 -4.23 17.45 -12.25
C LYS A 102 -3.37 18.73 -12.34
N GLY A 103 -2.04 18.60 -12.35
CA GLY A 103 -1.08 19.70 -12.55
C GLY A 103 0.25 19.43 -11.82
N GLU A 104 1.38 19.80 -12.44
CA GLU A 104 2.71 19.43 -11.94
C GLU A 104 2.97 19.94 -10.51
N GLU A 105 2.62 21.18 -10.20
CA GLU A 105 2.79 21.75 -8.85
C GLU A 105 2.00 20.96 -7.79
N LYS A 106 0.75 20.61 -8.10
CA LYS A 106 -0.09 19.80 -7.20
C LYS A 106 0.50 18.41 -7.01
N ASP A 107 0.99 17.80 -8.08
CA ASP A 107 1.63 16.48 -8.05
C ASP A 107 2.91 16.48 -7.19
N ARG A 108 3.71 17.57 -7.24
CA ARG A 108 4.87 17.76 -6.36
C ARG A 108 4.46 17.80 -4.89
N ILE A 109 3.41 18.57 -4.57
CA ILE A 109 2.88 18.66 -3.20
C ILE A 109 2.40 17.28 -2.70
N LEU A 110 1.74 16.49 -3.55
CA LEU A 110 1.30 15.14 -3.19
C LEU A 110 2.48 14.21 -2.91
N ILE A 111 3.57 14.33 -3.66
CA ILE A 111 4.81 13.57 -3.42
C ILE A 111 5.42 13.96 -2.08
N ASP A 112 5.50 15.25 -1.78
CA ASP A 112 6.07 15.72 -0.51
C ASP A 112 5.22 15.22 0.68
N ARG A 113 3.88 15.30 0.60
CA ARG A 113 2.97 14.74 1.61
C ARG A 113 3.07 13.22 1.75
N TYR A 114 3.34 12.50 0.66
CA TYR A 114 3.58 11.07 0.72
C TYR A 114 4.88 10.74 1.47
N ILE A 115 5.95 11.50 1.22
CA ILE A 115 7.21 11.36 1.96
C ILE A 115 7.01 11.65 3.45
N GLU A 116 6.25 12.70 3.78
CA GLU A 116 5.86 12.98 5.17
C GLU A 116 5.12 11.78 5.79
N SER A 117 4.17 11.18 5.07
CA SER A 117 3.46 9.98 5.56
C SER A 117 4.42 8.80 5.79
N ILE A 118 5.45 8.62 4.96
CA ILE A 118 6.48 7.58 5.18
C ILE A 118 7.19 7.83 6.51
N TYR A 119 7.57 9.07 6.82
CA TYR A 119 8.15 9.41 8.12
C TYR A 119 7.20 9.14 9.28
N GLU A 120 5.91 9.47 9.14
CA GLU A 120 4.91 9.14 10.16
C GLU A 120 4.79 7.62 10.39
N THR A 121 4.92 6.81 9.33
CA THR A 121 4.95 5.33 9.47
C THR A 121 6.21 4.85 10.19
N TRP A 122 7.38 5.41 9.87
CA TRP A 122 8.64 5.09 10.56
C TRP A 122 8.58 5.46 12.05
N GLN A 123 8.03 6.63 12.36
CA GLN A 123 7.75 7.07 13.74
C GLN A 123 6.73 6.19 14.47
N SER A 124 5.95 5.42 13.71
CA SER A 124 5.03 4.41 14.23
C SER A 124 5.63 3.00 14.25
N GLY A 125 6.90 2.84 13.86
CA GLY A 125 7.65 1.57 13.90
C GLY A 125 7.30 0.59 12.79
N PHE A 126 6.80 1.07 11.64
CA PHE A 126 6.54 0.26 10.46
C PHE A 126 6.86 1.01 9.17
N SER A 127 6.88 0.30 8.03
CA SER A 127 7.01 0.93 6.71
C SER A 127 6.30 0.10 5.66
N ASP A 128 5.81 0.76 4.61
CA ASP A 128 5.50 0.10 3.33
C ASP A 128 6.80 -0.45 2.72
N ARG A 129 6.70 -1.61 2.07
CA ARG A 129 7.80 -2.27 1.34
C ARG A 129 7.71 -2.08 -0.16
N VAL A 130 6.57 -1.66 -0.72
CA VAL A 130 6.38 -1.61 -2.18
C VAL A 130 6.45 -0.20 -2.73
N TYR A 131 6.18 0.80 -1.89
CA TYR A 131 6.21 2.22 -2.23
C TYR A 131 5.30 2.56 -3.40
N ASN A 132 4.15 1.87 -3.50
CA ASN A 132 3.20 2.08 -4.58
C ASN A 132 2.27 3.27 -4.29
N LEU A 133 2.87 4.47 -4.25
CA LEU A 133 2.22 5.79 -4.11
C LEU A 133 0.78 5.85 -4.64
N LEU A 134 0.58 5.64 -5.94
CA LEU A 134 -0.70 5.90 -6.61
C LEU A 134 -1.84 4.96 -6.21
N SER A 135 -1.58 3.66 -5.97
CA SER A 135 -2.66 2.69 -5.68
C SER A 135 -2.77 2.32 -4.21
N ASN A 136 -1.67 2.40 -3.46
CA ASN A 136 -1.64 1.98 -2.07
C ASN A 136 -1.83 3.15 -1.11
N SER A 137 -1.97 4.38 -1.62
CA SER A 137 -2.17 5.57 -0.79
C SER A 137 -3.38 6.39 -1.24
N GLY A 138 -3.94 7.17 -0.32
CA GLY A 138 -5.00 8.13 -0.62
C GLY A 138 -5.05 9.27 0.38
N LEU A 139 -5.82 10.31 0.04
CA LEU A 139 -6.06 11.46 0.89
C LEU A 139 -7.30 11.25 1.74
N ASN A 140 -7.16 11.36 3.06
CA ASN A 140 -8.30 11.39 3.96
C ASN A 140 -8.97 12.79 3.97
N LYS A 141 -10.05 12.92 4.75
CA LYS A 141 -10.82 14.18 4.89
C LYS A 141 -10.03 15.40 5.40
N ASN A 142 -8.81 15.19 5.89
CA ASN A 142 -7.91 16.24 6.38
C ASN A 142 -6.71 16.44 5.43
N ASP A 143 -6.82 15.98 4.18
CA ASP A 143 -5.77 16.06 3.16
C ASP A 143 -4.43 15.39 3.55
N LYS A 144 -4.47 14.47 4.52
CA LYS A 144 -3.31 13.65 4.88
C LYS A 144 -3.26 12.38 4.05
N VAL A 145 -2.05 12.03 3.61
CA VAL A 145 -1.80 10.77 2.91
C VAL A 145 -1.83 9.62 3.92
N VAL A 146 -2.62 8.58 3.62
CA VAL A 146 -2.73 7.36 4.43
C VAL A 146 -2.50 6.13 3.56
N LEU A 147 -1.97 5.07 4.17
CA LEU A 147 -1.74 3.79 3.52
C LEU A 147 -3.03 2.96 3.49
N LEU A 148 -3.48 2.62 2.29
CA LEU A 148 -4.68 1.85 2.03
C LEU A 148 -4.41 0.35 2.02
N ASP A 149 -3.27 -0.04 1.45
CA ASP A 149 -2.83 -1.44 1.40
C ASP A 149 -1.70 -1.67 2.40
N PHE A 150 -2.07 -2.14 3.58
CA PHE A 150 -1.11 -2.57 4.59
C PHE A 150 -0.70 -4.02 4.41
N GLY A 151 -1.11 -4.70 3.34
CA GLY A 151 -0.77 -6.08 3.04
C GLY A 151 0.72 -6.30 2.85
N GLU A 152 1.52 -5.27 2.61
CA GLU A 152 2.96 -5.38 2.35
C GLU A 152 3.82 -4.52 3.30
N ILE A 153 3.34 -4.22 4.51
CA ILE A 153 4.16 -3.52 5.51
C ILE A 153 5.17 -4.45 6.18
N THR A 154 6.26 -3.86 6.70
CA THR A 154 7.17 -4.49 7.64
C THR A 154 7.21 -3.74 8.97
N PHE A 155 7.49 -4.46 10.04
CA PHE A 155 7.86 -3.90 11.36
C PHE A 155 9.35 -4.06 11.67
N ASN A 156 10.12 -4.61 10.73
CA ASN A 156 11.55 -4.80 10.90
C ASN A 156 12.30 -3.63 10.26
N LYS A 157 13.13 -2.94 11.05
CA LYS A 157 13.94 -1.83 10.55
C LYS A 157 14.95 -2.27 9.50
N SER A 158 15.57 -3.45 9.66
CA SER A 158 16.62 -3.93 8.73
C SER A 158 16.08 -4.17 7.32
N ASP A 159 14.81 -4.52 7.22
CA ASP A 159 14.09 -4.64 5.95
C ASP A 159 13.98 -3.29 5.23
N VAL A 160 13.68 -2.22 5.97
CA VAL A 160 13.58 -0.86 5.45
C VAL A 160 14.95 -0.32 5.07
N GLU A 161 15.99 -0.62 5.85
CA GLU A 161 17.38 -0.31 5.50
C GLU A 161 17.77 -0.94 4.15
N ASN A 162 17.41 -2.21 3.94
CA ASN A 162 17.66 -2.88 2.67
C ASN A 162 16.88 -2.23 1.52
N ASP A 163 15.61 -1.89 1.73
CA ASP A 163 14.80 -1.20 0.73
C ASP A 163 15.38 0.17 0.36
N ILE A 164 15.92 0.92 1.33
CA ILE A 164 16.61 2.20 1.10
C ILE A 164 17.88 1.99 0.28
N LYS A 165 18.72 1.01 0.64
CA LYS A 165 19.96 0.69 -0.09
C LYS A 165 19.67 0.28 -1.54
N GLN A 166 18.58 -0.46 -1.76
CA GLN A 166 18.13 -0.91 -3.08
C GLN A 166 17.28 0.14 -3.81
N GLN A 167 16.93 1.25 -3.15
CA GLN A 167 16.06 2.30 -3.68
C GLN A 167 14.75 1.73 -4.24
N LYS A 168 14.09 0.87 -3.47
CA LYS A 168 12.96 0.03 -3.92
C LYS A 168 11.79 0.82 -4.50
N TRP A 169 11.64 2.10 -4.16
CA TRP A 169 10.67 3.00 -4.80
C TRP A 169 10.88 3.19 -6.31
N LYS A 170 12.07 2.94 -6.84
CA LYS A 170 12.35 2.89 -8.28
C LYS A 170 11.83 1.62 -8.94
N GLU A 171 11.56 0.58 -8.16
CA GLU A 171 11.07 -0.69 -8.67
C GLU A 171 9.55 -0.78 -8.70
N ALA A 172 8.88 0.09 -7.95
CA ALA A 172 7.43 0.18 -7.85
C ALA A 172 6.78 0.25 -9.24
N SER A 173 5.69 -0.49 -9.41
CA SER A 173 4.99 -0.57 -10.70
C SER A 173 4.54 0.79 -11.21
N ASN A 174 4.06 1.64 -10.29
CA ASN A 174 3.61 2.98 -10.63
C ASN A 174 4.74 3.91 -11.07
N PHE A 175 5.93 3.84 -10.47
CA PHE A 175 7.09 4.61 -10.92
C PHE A 175 7.47 4.20 -12.36
N LYS A 176 7.40 2.91 -12.66
CA LYS A 176 7.71 2.40 -14.00
C LYS A 176 6.64 2.78 -15.03
N LYS A 177 5.36 2.69 -14.69
CA LYS A 177 4.25 2.72 -15.68
C LYS A 177 3.31 3.91 -15.55
N ASP A 178 2.90 4.24 -14.33
CA ASP A 178 1.68 5.02 -14.11
C ASP A 178 1.97 6.48 -13.75
N LEU A 179 3.15 6.78 -13.21
CA LEU A 179 3.54 8.14 -12.81
C LEU A 179 3.82 9.01 -14.05
N PRO A 180 3.27 10.24 -14.15
CA PRO A 180 3.52 11.13 -15.29
C PRO A 180 5.01 11.41 -15.51
N LYS A 181 5.47 11.40 -16.77
CA LYS A 181 6.90 11.58 -17.10
C LYS A 181 7.48 12.88 -16.54
N SER A 182 6.72 13.98 -16.55
CA SER A 182 7.14 15.29 -16.03
C SER A 182 7.51 15.24 -14.55
N ILE A 183 6.80 14.42 -13.75
CA ILE A 183 7.03 14.36 -12.31
C ILE A 183 8.01 13.28 -11.88
N LYS A 184 8.29 12.27 -12.74
CA LYS A 184 9.15 11.12 -12.38
C LYS A 184 10.52 11.55 -11.86
N GLY A 185 11.12 12.57 -12.48
CA GLY A 185 12.39 13.14 -12.05
C GLY A 185 12.32 13.69 -10.63
N TYR A 186 11.29 14.51 -10.34
CA TYR A 186 11.06 15.07 -9.02
C TYR A 186 10.85 13.97 -7.96
N TYR A 187 9.99 12.99 -8.24
CA TYR A 187 9.75 11.86 -7.33
C TYR A 187 11.05 11.11 -7.01
N GLN A 188 11.81 10.76 -8.05
CA GLN A 188 13.05 10.01 -7.87
C GLN A 188 14.08 10.79 -7.04
N GLU A 189 14.28 12.07 -7.37
CA GLU A 189 15.21 12.95 -6.66
C GLU A 189 14.81 13.11 -5.20
N LYS A 190 13.54 13.48 -4.95
CA LYS A 190 13.01 13.67 -3.60
C LYS A 190 13.10 12.39 -2.77
N MET A 191 12.60 11.27 -3.27
CA MET A 191 12.68 10.00 -2.54
C MET A 191 14.12 9.62 -2.20
N SER A 192 15.07 9.82 -3.13
CA SER A 192 16.49 9.50 -2.88
C SER A 192 17.15 10.43 -1.87
N LYS A 193 16.75 11.71 -1.83
CA LYS A 193 17.22 12.70 -0.86
C LYS A 193 16.62 12.48 0.53
N GLU A 194 15.36 12.06 0.58
CA GLU A 194 14.55 12.01 1.78
C GLU A 194 14.59 10.63 2.47
N LEU A 195 14.68 9.53 1.73
CA LEU A 195 14.73 8.19 2.30
C LEU A 195 16.19 7.73 2.42
N THR A 196 16.84 8.16 3.51
CA THR A 196 18.22 7.80 3.84
C THR A 196 18.29 6.98 5.13
N LEU A 197 19.38 6.22 5.32
CA LEU A 197 19.60 5.45 6.55
C LEU A 197 19.63 6.36 7.78
N GLN A 198 20.28 7.53 7.67
CA GLN A 198 20.32 8.51 8.76
C GLN A 198 18.91 8.99 9.16
N LYS A 199 18.03 9.26 8.18
CA LYS A 199 16.65 9.67 8.48
C LYS A 199 15.83 8.51 9.02
N LEU A 200 16.04 7.29 8.52
CA LEU A 200 15.44 6.10 9.12
C LEU A 200 15.86 5.95 10.58
N ASP A 201 17.13 6.14 10.91
CA ASP A 201 17.62 6.09 12.30
C ASP A 201 16.97 7.17 13.19
N THR A 202 16.82 8.39 12.66
CA THR A 202 16.17 9.51 13.37
C THR A 202 14.68 9.28 13.61
N TYR A 203 13.95 8.79 12.61
CA TYR A 203 12.49 8.71 12.66
C TYR A 203 11.97 7.37 13.15
N TRP A 204 12.73 6.27 13.01
CA TRP A 204 12.23 4.96 13.39
C TRP A 204 11.97 4.89 14.88
N LYS A 205 10.75 4.52 15.26
CA LYS A 205 10.40 4.26 16.65
C LYS A 205 11.33 3.20 17.21
N SER A 206 12.26 3.62 18.07
CA SER A 206 13.07 2.70 18.85
C SER A 206 12.09 1.84 19.63
N SER A 207 12.18 0.52 19.45
CA SER A 207 11.36 -0.42 20.20
C SER A 207 11.64 -0.18 21.68
N ALA A 208 10.66 0.36 22.41
CA ALA A 208 10.67 0.40 23.86
C ALA A 208 10.58 -1.03 24.41
#